data_AF-F9XEL4-F1
#
_entry.id   AF-F9XEL4-F1
#
_cell.length_a   1.000
_cell.length_b   1.000
_cell.length_c   1.000
_cell.angle_alpha   90.00
_cell.angle_beta   90.00
_cell.angle_gamma   90.00
#
_symmetry.space_group_name_H-M   'P 1'
#
loop_
_entity.id
_entity.type
_entity.pdbx_description
1 polymer ?
#
loop_
_entity_poly.entity_id
_entity_poly.type
_entity_poly.pdbx_seq_one_letter_code
_entity_poly.pdbx_strand_id
1 'polypeptide(L)'
;MSSHTGLLTTTPRLNLSYLESGNDTHCDFIVTLFNTPEFIASNGGNATSIVTREAARQYIEKRFEGEYVRNGFGSYLLSLRRPSPTSEERDGKEEVEEEVYIGTISLNRGPPTPENPTVPDLGFAILPAFMRQGFAIEASRGMLEYAERELGVKEVVGLCAVGNRASNGVFEKLGWRDRVRKSKCRRLSHRRLRDFVYFDVFMMLADFVRFA
;
A
#
# COMPACT_ATOMS: atom_id res chain seq x y z
N MET A 1 18.02 -8.45 -14.39
CA MET A 1 16.92 -8.29 -13.42
C MET A 1 16.88 -6.80 -13.13
N SER A 2 15.79 -6.12 -13.43
CA SER A 2 15.72 -4.68 -13.20
C SER A 2 15.70 -4.43 -11.70
N SER A 3 16.82 -3.94 -11.18
CA SER A 3 16.89 -3.38 -9.83
C SER A 3 15.95 -2.18 -9.79
N HIS A 4 14.81 -2.31 -9.15
CA HIS A 4 13.89 -1.20 -8.93
C HIS A 4 14.42 -0.32 -7.79
N THR A 5 15.64 0.17 -7.95
CA THR A 5 16.26 1.08 -6.99
C THR A 5 15.80 2.48 -7.34
N GLY A 6 14.81 2.99 -6.62
CA GLY A 6 14.33 4.33 -6.92
C GLY A 6 13.10 4.77 -6.16
N LEU A 7 13.09 6.06 -5.86
CA LEU A 7 11.89 6.83 -5.62
C LEU A 7 10.88 6.59 -6.76
N LEU A 8 9.66 6.21 -6.42
CA LEU A 8 8.56 5.98 -7.36
C LEU A 8 7.87 7.31 -7.72
N THR A 9 7.44 8.03 -6.69
CA THR A 9 6.79 9.34 -6.81
C THR A 9 6.86 10.06 -5.47
N THR A 10 6.46 11.33 -5.45
CA THR A 10 6.39 12.14 -4.23
C THR A 10 5.02 12.79 -4.08
N THR A 11 4.67 13.07 -2.84
CA THR A 11 3.56 13.94 -2.46
C THR A 11 4.14 15.17 -1.74
N PRO A 12 3.31 16.10 -1.25
CA PRO A 12 3.80 17.23 -0.46
C PRO A 12 4.64 16.81 0.76
N ARG A 13 4.27 15.73 1.44
CA ARG A 13 4.91 15.29 2.70
C ARG A 13 5.55 13.90 2.63
N LEU A 14 5.36 13.13 1.57
CA LEU A 14 5.80 11.73 1.49
C LEU A 14 6.63 11.45 0.25
N ASN A 15 7.57 10.53 0.40
CA ASN A 15 8.16 9.79 -0.70
C ASN A 15 7.51 8.40 -0.76
N LEU A 16 7.20 7.95 -1.96
CA LEU A 16 6.80 6.57 -2.25
C LEU A 16 7.98 5.90 -2.95
N SER A 17 8.48 4.79 -2.43
CA SER A 17 9.65 4.08 -2.98
C SER A 17 9.45 2.56 -2.98
N TYR A 18 10.31 1.83 -3.67
CA TYR A 18 10.27 0.38 -3.68
C TYR A 18 10.69 -0.23 -2.35
N LEU A 19 10.08 -1.37 -1.99
CA LEU A 19 10.57 -2.24 -0.93
C LEU A 19 11.55 -3.24 -1.54
N GLU A 20 12.71 -3.35 -0.94
CA GLU A 20 13.81 -4.17 -1.45
C GLU A 20 14.25 -5.16 -0.38
N SER A 21 14.28 -6.44 -0.76
CA SER A 21 14.74 -7.53 0.08
C SER A 21 16.24 -7.38 0.41
N GLY A 22 17.02 -6.77 -0.48
CA GLY A 22 18.45 -6.51 -0.26
C GLY A 22 18.75 -5.46 0.81
N ASN A 23 17.78 -4.65 1.22
CA ASN A 23 17.96 -3.54 2.16
C ASN A 23 17.52 -3.95 3.58
N ASP A 24 18.47 -4.00 4.52
CA ASP A 24 18.23 -4.41 5.91
C ASP A 24 17.25 -3.48 6.63
N THR A 25 17.29 -2.18 6.37
CA THR A 25 16.39 -1.20 7.00
C THR A 25 14.96 -1.36 6.50
N HIS A 26 14.75 -1.75 5.22
CA HIS A 26 13.42 -2.11 4.72
C HIS A 26 12.88 -3.36 5.43
N CYS A 27 13.73 -4.37 5.60
CA CYS A 27 13.37 -5.61 6.28
C CYS A 27 12.99 -5.36 7.75
N ASP A 28 13.81 -4.60 8.48
CA ASP A 28 13.55 -4.23 9.89
C ASP A 28 12.28 -3.41 10.04
N PHE A 29 12.03 -2.51 9.08
CA PHE A 29 10.80 -1.73 9.05
C PHE A 29 9.57 -2.61 8.88
N ILE A 30 9.60 -3.61 7.99
CA ILE A 30 8.48 -4.55 7.80
C ILE A 30 8.25 -5.38 9.07
N VAL A 31 9.30 -5.90 9.72
CA VAL A 31 9.15 -6.57 11.03
C VAL A 31 8.45 -5.64 12.03
N THR A 32 8.86 -4.38 12.10
CA THR A 32 8.25 -3.39 13.02
C THR A 32 6.78 -3.16 12.70
N LEU A 33 6.45 -2.81 11.45
CA LEU A 33 5.11 -2.44 11.03
C LEU A 33 4.13 -3.61 11.16
N PHE A 34 4.53 -4.81 10.74
CA PHE A 34 3.63 -5.96 10.65
C PHE A 34 3.32 -6.58 12.01
N ASN A 35 4.11 -6.26 13.04
CA ASN A 35 3.86 -6.71 14.41
C ASN A 35 3.21 -5.62 15.29
N THR A 36 2.73 -4.53 14.70
CA THR A 36 1.89 -3.55 15.42
C THR A 36 0.50 -4.14 15.71
N PRO A 37 -0.11 -3.83 16.86
CA PRO A 37 -1.48 -4.28 17.17
C PRO A 37 -2.50 -3.89 16.11
N GLU A 38 -2.34 -2.71 15.52
CA GLU A 38 -3.24 -2.18 14.49
C GLU A 38 -3.12 -2.95 13.18
N PHE A 39 -1.90 -3.31 12.76
CA PHE A 39 -1.72 -4.15 11.58
C PHE A 39 -2.30 -5.55 11.81
N ILE A 40 -1.99 -6.17 12.96
CA ILE A 40 -2.51 -7.49 13.33
C ILE A 40 -4.04 -7.48 13.33
N ALA A 41 -4.67 -6.46 13.94
CA ALA A 41 -6.12 -6.31 13.94
C ALA A 41 -6.70 -6.16 12.53
N SER A 42 -6.02 -5.44 11.64
CA SER A 42 -6.43 -5.31 10.23
C SER A 42 -6.29 -6.61 9.44
N ASN A 43 -5.34 -7.47 9.81
CA ASN A 43 -5.04 -8.75 9.19
C ASN A 43 -5.76 -9.93 9.88
N GLY A 44 -6.98 -9.71 10.37
CA GLY A 44 -7.81 -10.77 10.97
C GLY A 44 -7.44 -11.15 12.40
N GLY A 45 -6.57 -10.39 13.07
CA GLY A 45 -6.23 -10.55 14.48
C GLY A 45 -5.16 -11.61 14.79
N ASN A 46 -4.59 -12.26 13.77
CA ASN A 46 -3.54 -13.25 13.95
C ASN A 46 -2.16 -12.60 13.90
N ALA A 47 -1.29 -12.97 14.84
CA ALA A 47 0.11 -12.54 14.82
C ALA A 47 0.79 -13.00 13.52
N THR A 48 1.70 -12.17 13.01
CA THR A 48 2.43 -12.48 11.78
C THR A 48 3.58 -13.45 12.06
N SER A 49 3.96 -14.25 11.07
CA SER A 49 5.18 -15.06 11.12
C SER A 49 6.45 -14.24 10.84
N ILE A 50 6.31 -12.96 10.49
CA ILE A 50 7.39 -12.07 10.05
C ILE A 50 7.99 -11.37 11.27
N VAL A 51 8.67 -12.15 12.11
CA VAL A 51 9.22 -11.67 13.40
C VAL A 51 10.74 -11.48 13.39
N THR A 52 11.40 -11.79 12.27
CA THR A 52 12.85 -11.61 12.10
C THR A 52 13.15 -10.90 10.79
N ARG A 53 14.31 -10.23 10.73
CA ARG A 53 14.80 -9.59 9.50
C ARG A 53 14.84 -10.58 8.33
N GLU A 54 15.31 -11.80 8.57
CA GLU A 54 15.40 -12.84 7.54
C GLU A 54 14.01 -13.28 7.04
N ALA A 55 13.03 -13.43 7.95
CA ALA A 55 11.65 -13.70 7.55
C ALA A 55 11.07 -12.55 6.71
N ALA A 56 11.37 -11.30 7.08
CA ALA A 56 10.95 -10.13 6.31
C ALA A 56 11.63 -10.08 4.94
N ARG A 57 12.93 -10.39 4.84
CA ARG A 57 13.66 -10.46 3.57
C ARG A 57 13.00 -11.43 2.61
N GLN A 58 12.74 -12.65 3.06
CA GLN A 58 12.09 -13.69 2.26
C GLN A 58 10.66 -13.29 1.87
N TYR A 59 9.95 -12.61 2.78
CA TYR A 59 8.62 -12.10 2.49
C TYR A 59 8.65 -11.02 1.41
N ILE A 60 9.53 -10.02 1.51
CA ILE A 60 9.66 -8.94 0.53
C ILE A 60 10.02 -9.51 -0.85
N GLU A 61 11.01 -10.41 -0.92
CA GLU A 61 11.43 -11.05 -2.16
C GLU A 61 10.27 -11.81 -2.83
N LYS A 62 9.62 -12.71 -2.09
CA LYS A 62 8.56 -13.57 -2.66
C LYS A 62 7.28 -12.80 -2.97
N ARG A 63 6.89 -11.87 -2.09
CA ARG A 63 5.60 -11.19 -2.13
C ARG A 63 5.66 -9.90 -2.92
N PHE A 64 6.52 -8.96 -2.54
CA PHE A 64 6.54 -7.59 -3.06
C PHE A 64 7.34 -7.50 -4.36
N GLU A 65 8.56 -8.02 -4.38
CA GLU A 65 9.35 -8.07 -5.62
C GLU A 65 8.70 -8.98 -6.65
N GLY A 66 8.15 -10.12 -6.21
CA GLY A 66 7.33 -10.99 -7.04
C GLY A 66 6.08 -10.30 -7.62
N GLU A 67 5.49 -9.32 -6.93
CA GLU A 67 4.41 -8.48 -7.46
C GLU A 67 4.91 -7.52 -8.54
N TYR A 68 6.03 -6.84 -8.30
CA TYR A 68 6.58 -5.92 -9.29
C TYR A 68 6.87 -6.63 -10.61
N VAL A 69 7.48 -7.82 -10.55
CA VAL A 69 7.75 -8.63 -11.74
C VAL A 69 6.47 -9.08 -12.43
N ARG A 70 5.46 -9.50 -11.66
CA ARG A 70 4.21 -10.05 -12.22
C ARG A 70 3.28 -8.99 -12.80
N ASN A 71 3.13 -7.87 -12.10
CA ASN A 71 2.10 -6.88 -12.38
C ASN A 71 2.66 -5.55 -12.93
N GLY A 72 3.97 -5.30 -12.78
CA GLY A 72 4.57 -3.97 -12.94
C GLY A 72 4.35 -3.06 -11.74
N PHE A 73 3.61 -3.51 -10.73
CA PHE A 73 3.28 -2.76 -9.52
C PHE A 73 3.00 -3.69 -8.33
N GLY A 74 2.98 -3.14 -7.12
CA GLY A 74 2.75 -3.93 -5.91
C GLY A 74 2.65 -3.08 -4.65
N SER A 75 3.31 -3.53 -3.59
CA SER A 75 3.42 -2.80 -2.32
C SER A 75 4.64 -1.88 -2.29
N TYR A 76 4.51 -0.66 -1.79
CA TYR A 76 5.56 0.36 -1.78
C TYR A 76 5.77 0.91 -0.37
N LEU A 77 6.97 1.41 -0.10
CA LEU A 77 7.37 2.03 1.15
C LEU A 77 6.94 3.50 1.17
N LEU A 78 6.53 3.98 2.35
CA LEU A 78 6.24 5.38 2.62
C LEU A 78 7.29 5.94 3.58
N SER A 79 7.94 7.03 3.19
CA SER A 79 8.82 7.80 4.07
C SER A 79 8.44 9.28 4.13
N LEU A 80 8.81 9.96 5.20
CA LEU A 80 8.61 11.40 5.31
C LEU A 80 9.56 12.16 4.39
N ARG A 81 8.97 13.06 3.62
CA ARG A 81 9.71 14.06 2.85
C ARG A 81 10.02 15.24 3.74
N ARG A 82 11.30 15.48 4.02
CA ARG A 82 11.76 16.71 4.67
C ARG A 82 11.90 17.82 3.64
N PRO A 83 11.59 19.09 3.99
CA PRO A 83 11.99 20.21 3.15
C PRO A 83 13.52 20.18 3.06
N SER A 84 14.04 20.25 1.83
CA SER A 84 15.49 20.38 1.61
C SER A 84 15.98 21.64 2.35
N PRO A 85 17.06 21.56 3.14
CA PRO A 85 17.59 22.72 3.83
C PRO A 85 17.85 23.83 2.82
N THR A 86 17.36 25.03 3.11
CA THR A 86 17.69 26.23 2.34
C THR A 86 19.20 26.39 2.33
N SER A 87 19.75 26.85 1.20
CA SER A 87 21.18 26.91 0.89
C SER A 87 22.08 27.64 1.91
N GLU A 88 21.49 28.22 2.96
CA GLU A 88 22.17 29.01 3.99
C GLU A 88 22.60 28.18 5.22
N GLU A 89 22.17 26.92 5.37
CA GLU A 89 22.49 26.07 6.53
C GLU A 89 23.50 24.94 6.23
N ARG A 90 24.31 25.06 5.16
CA ARG A 90 25.33 24.05 4.84
C ARG A 90 26.64 24.34 5.54
N ASP A 91 26.67 24.10 6.84
CA ASP A 91 27.92 24.09 7.62
C ASP A 91 28.61 22.71 7.47
N GLY A 92 29.05 22.41 6.23
CA GLY A 92 30.07 21.40 5.88
C GLY A 92 29.94 19.95 6.35
N LYS A 93 28.92 19.58 7.13
CA LYS A 93 28.67 18.21 7.58
C LYS A 93 27.54 17.63 6.75
N GLU A 94 27.88 16.66 5.90
CA GLU A 94 26.90 15.71 5.38
C GLU A 94 26.41 14.86 6.57
N GLU A 95 25.47 15.39 7.36
CA GLU A 95 24.68 14.54 8.24
C GLU A 95 23.82 13.68 7.33
N VAL A 96 24.18 12.39 7.23
CA VAL A 96 23.34 11.37 6.60
C VAL A 96 22.13 11.23 7.51
N GLU A 97 21.11 12.04 7.26
CA GLU A 97 19.86 11.95 8.01
C GLU A 97 19.15 10.65 7.63
N GLU A 98 18.89 9.81 8.63
CA GLU A 98 18.15 8.57 8.44
C GLU A 98 16.74 8.85 7.89
N GLU A 99 16.38 8.14 6.83
CA GLU A 99 15.06 8.21 6.22
C GLU A 99 14.00 7.69 7.21
N VAL A 100 12.95 8.47 7.44
CA VAL A 100 11.90 8.11 8.41
C VAL A 100 10.78 7.37 7.69
N TYR A 101 10.79 6.04 7.78
CA TYR A 101 9.72 5.19 7.28
C TYR A 101 8.48 5.24 8.17
N ILE A 102 7.31 5.40 7.55
CA ILE A 102 6.05 5.60 8.28
C ILE A 102 4.98 4.58 7.95
N GLY A 103 5.12 3.85 6.84
CA GLY A 103 4.10 2.90 6.42
C GLY A 103 4.36 2.27 5.06
N THR A 104 3.35 1.59 4.56
CA THR A 104 3.27 1.04 3.21
C THR A 104 1.96 1.44 2.52
N ILE A 105 1.99 1.51 1.20
CA ILE A 105 0.84 1.70 0.31
C ILE A 105 0.93 0.62 -0.78
N SER A 106 -0.17 -0.01 -1.17
CA SER A 106 -0.13 -1.13 -2.11
C SER A 106 -1.21 -1.07 -3.17
N LEU A 107 -0.87 -1.57 -4.36
CA LEU A 107 -1.80 -1.99 -5.41
C LEU A 107 -1.70 -3.52 -5.53
N ASN A 108 -2.44 -4.21 -4.68
CA ASN A 108 -2.39 -5.67 -4.59
C ASN A 108 -3.17 -6.30 -5.75
N ARG A 109 -2.53 -7.18 -6.51
CA ARG A 109 -3.23 -8.02 -7.50
C ARG A 109 -2.64 -9.43 -7.54
N GLY A 110 -3.51 -10.39 -7.29
CA GLY A 110 -3.21 -11.82 -7.41
C GLY A 110 -2.91 -12.22 -8.86
N PRO A 111 -2.49 -13.48 -9.09
CA PRO A 111 -2.33 -14.00 -10.44
C PRO A 111 -3.66 -13.94 -11.20
N PRO A 112 -3.64 -13.73 -12.54
CA PRO A 112 -4.85 -13.66 -13.34
C PRO A 112 -5.48 -15.06 -13.47
N THR A 113 -6.36 -15.40 -12.53
CA THR A 113 -7.19 -16.60 -12.55
C THR A 113 -8.66 -16.18 -12.67
N PRO A 114 -9.57 -17.06 -13.14
CA PRO A 114 -11.00 -16.74 -13.18
C PRO A 114 -11.61 -16.37 -11.83
N GLU A 115 -10.97 -16.78 -10.73
CA GLU A 115 -11.43 -16.54 -9.36
C GLU A 115 -10.89 -15.21 -8.79
N ASN A 116 -9.77 -14.70 -9.31
CA ASN A 116 -9.16 -13.49 -8.80
C ASN A 116 -9.72 -12.22 -9.47
N PRO A 117 -9.86 -11.10 -8.72
CA PRO A 117 -10.18 -9.82 -9.31
C PRO A 117 -9.16 -9.40 -10.37
N THR A 118 -9.65 -8.88 -11.50
CA THR A 118 -8.80 -8.34 -12.58
C THR A 118 -8.24 -6.95 -12.27
N VAL A 119 -8.88 -6.26 -11.34
CA VAL A 119 -8.53 -4.92 -10.87
C VAL A 119 -7.72 -4.97 -9.58
N PRO A 120 -6.68 -4.15 -9.42
CA PRO A 120 -5.90 -4.11 -8.19
C PRO A 120 -6.68 -3.53 -7.01
N ASP A 121 -6.34 -3.99 -5.82
CA ASP A 121 -6.83 -3.50 -4.53
C ASP A 121 -5.87 -2.48 -3.92
N LEU A 122 -6.39 -1.35 -3.44
CA LEU A 122 -5.64 -0.31 -2.74
C LEU A 122 -5.59 -0.61 -1.24
N GLY A 123 -4.42 -1.00 -0.74
CA GLY A 123 -4.15 -1.21 0.68
C GLY A 123 -3.16 -0.21 1.24
N PHE A 124 -3.17 -0.01 2.56
CA PHE A 124 -2.14 0.75 3.27
C PHE A 124 -2.00 0.27 4.72
N ALA A 125 -0.80 0.43 5.26
CA ALA A 125 -0.52 0.24 6.68
C ALA A 125 0.38 1.39 7.15
N ILE A 126 0.01 2.07 8.22
CA ILE A 126 0.75 3.22 8.75
C ILE A 126 1.15 2.89 10.18
N LEU A 127 2.37 3.22 10.61
CA LEU A 127 2.78 3.05 11.99
C LEU A 127 1.91 3.90 12.93
N PRO A 128 1.61 3.42 14.15
CA PRO A 128 0.71 4.10 15.09
C PRO A 128 1.06 5.57 15.35
N ALA A 129 2.36 5.88 15.45
CA ALA A 129 2.86 7.24 15.68
C ALA A 129 2.50 8.23 14.56
N PHE A 130 2.21 7.75 13.34
CA PHE A 130 1.89 8.57 12.17
C PHE A 130 0.42 8.46 11.75
N MET A 131 -0.39 7.67 12.45
CA MET A 131 -1.81 7.55 12.18
C MET A 131 -2.56 8.85 12.47
N ARG A 132 -3.74 9.02 11.83
CA ARG A 132 -4.66 10.16 12.03
C ARG A 132 -4.09 11.55 11.63
N GLN A 133 -2.95 11.60 10.96
CA GLN A 133 -2.32 12.83 10.46
C GLN A 133 -2.54 13.06 8.95
N GLY A 134 -3.42 12.27 8.34
CA GLY A 134 -3.79 12.37 6.92
C GLY A 134 -2.83 11.68 5.95
N PHE A 135 -1.76 11.04 6.43
CA PHE A 135 -0.78 10.37 5.55
C PHE A 135 -1.38 9.26 4.70
N ALA A 136 -2.26 8.42 5.25
CA ALA A 136 -2.93 7.38 4.45
C ALA A 136 -3.70 7.97 3.25
N ILE A 137 -4.46 9.05 3.46
CA ILE A 137 -5.23 9.72 2.39
C ILE A 137 -4.28 10.33 1.35
N GLU A 138 -3.21 10.97 1.81
CA GLU A 138 -2.21 11.58 0.92
C GLU A 138 -1.48 10.53 0.09
N ALA A 139 -1.00 9.46 0.73
CA ALA A 139 -0.35 8.33 0.06
C ALA A 139 -1.30 7.68 -0.96
N SER A 140 -2.56 7.44 -0.59
CA SER A 140 -3.56 6.90 -1.51
C SER A 140 -3.79 7.80 -2.73
N ARG A 141 -3.87 9.12 -2.56
CA ARG A 141 -4.02 10.04 -3.70
C ARG A 141 -2.79 10.02 -4.61
N GLY A 142 -1.59 10.09 -4.03
CA GLY A 142 -0.34 10.03 -4.78
C GLY A 142 -0.19 8.70 -5.54
N MET A 143 -0.54 7.59 -4.90
CA MET A 143 -0.52 6.26 -5.52
C MET A 143 -1.52 6.13 -6.65
N LEU A 144 -2.76 6.61 -6.49
CA LEU A 144 -3.78 6.56 -7.55
C LEU A 144 -3.41 7.44 -8.74
N GLU A 145 -2.85 8.63 -8.50
CA GLU A 145 -2.35 9.49 -9.58
C GLU A 145 -1.20 8.84 -10.34
N TYR A 146 -0.23 8.27 -9.62
CA TYR A 146 0.87 7.53 -10.24
C TYR A 146 0.36 6.31 -11.04
N ALA A 147 -0.58 5.56 -10.47
CA ALA A 147 -1.15 4.38 -11.12
C ALA A 147 -1.86 4.71 -12.43
N GLU A 148 -2.61 5.79 -12.47
CA GLU A 148 -3.29 6.24 -13.69
C GLU A 148 -2.28 6.71 -14.74
N ARG A 149 -1.34 7.58 -14.34
CA ARG A 149 -0.43 8.27 -15.28
C ARG A 149 0.68 7.37 -15.79
N GLU A 150 1.35 6.65 -14.89
CA GLU A 150 2.59 5.93 -15.19
C GLU A 150 2.33 4.44 -15.44
N LEU A 151 1.37 3.84 -14.73
CA LEU A 151 1.07 2.41 -14.84
C LEU A 151 -0.11 2.09 -15.78
N GLY A 152 -0.86 3.11 -16.23
CA GLY A 152 -2.05 2.94 -17.07
C GLY A 152 -3.20 2.18 -16.38
N VAL A 153 -3.20 2.12 -15.04
CA VAL A 153 -4.24 1.47 -14.23
C VAL A 153 -5.46 2.38 -14.18
N LYS A 154 -6.58 1.91 -14.77
CA LYS A 154 -7.81 2.71 -14.92
C LYS A 154 -8.84 2.49 -13.83
N GLU A 155 -8.76 1.36 -13.15
CA GLU A 155 -9.73 0.93 -12.15
C GLU A 155 -8.97 0.31 -10.97
N VAL A 156 -9.39 0.69 -9.76
CA VAL A 156 -8.83 0.21 -8.49
C VAL A 156 -10.02 -0.08 -7.57
N VAL A 157 -9.88 -1.05 -6.68
CA VAL A 157 -10.88 -1.33 -5.64
C VAL A 157 -10.28 -1.09 -4.26
N GLY A 158 -11.13 -0.94 -3.26
CA GLY A 158 -10.70 -0.88 -1.86
C GLY A 158 -11.40 -2.00 -1.12
N LEU A 159 -10.65 -2.99 -0.66
CA LEU A 159 -11.17 -4.11 0.10
C LEU A 159 -10.82 -3.90 1.57
N CYS A 160 -11.84 -3.81 2.42
CA CYS A 160 -11.61 -3.87 3.86
C CYS A 160 -12.73 -4.63 4.57
N ALA A 161 -12.54 -4.94 5.85
CA ALA A 161 -13.59 -5.55 6.65
C ALA A 161 -14.64 -4.48 7.02
N VAL A 162 -15.92 -4.85 7.09
CA VAL A 162 -17.02 -3.93 7.48
C VAL A 162 -16.74 -3.20 8.80
N GLY A 163 -16.08 -3.87 9.76
CA GLY A 163 -15.69 -3.29 11.04
C GLY A 163 -14.47 -2.36 11.00
N ASN A 164 -13.71 -2.30 9.90
CA ASN A 164 -12.50 -1.51 9.77
C ASN A 164 -12.81 -0.04 9.47
N ARG A 165 -13.29 0.67 10.51
CA ARG A 165 -13.68 2.08 10.44
C ARG A 165 -12.55 2.99 9.96
N ALA A 166 -11.30 2.67 10.27
CA ALA A 166 -10.15 3.47 9.86
C ALA A 166 -9.99 3.49 8.34
N SER A 167 -10.04 2.32 7.70
CA SER A 167 -9.90 2.19 6.25
C SER A 167 -11.10 2.74 5.50
N ASN A 168 -12.31 2.45 5.99
CA ASN A 168 -13.55 3.04 5.47
C ASN A 168 -13.50 4.57 5.47
N GLY A 169 -13.04 5.18 6.57
CA GLY A 169 -12.91 6.63 6.65
C GLY A 169 -11.89 7.22 5.67
N VAL A 170 -10.89 6.46 5.23
CA VAL A 170 -9.98 6.88 4.15
C VAL A 170 -10.69 6.82 2.80
N PHE A 171 -11.33 5.71 2.47
CA PHE A 171 -12.05 5.56 1.19
C PHE A 171 -13.17 6.59 1.03
N GLU A 172 -13.93 6.86 2.10
CA GLU A 172 -14.94 7.94 2.11
C GLU A 172 -14.34 9.31 1.79
N LYS A 173 -13.18 9.64 2.40
CA LYS A 173 -12.47 10.90 2.15
C LYS A 173 -11.78 10.98 0.78
N LEU A 174 -11.54 9.83 0.14
CA LEU A 174 -11.16 9.73 -1.27
C LEU A 174 -12.36 9.90 -2.21
N GLY A 175 -13.59 9.98 -1.66
CA GLY A 175 -14.82 10.11 -2.43
C GLY A 175 -15.32 8.80 -3.02
N TRP A 176 -14.79 7.67 -2.55
CA TRP A 176 -15.21 6.35 -2.99
C TRP A 176 -16.56 5.99 -2.38
N ARG A 177 -17.34 5.18 -3.09
CA ARG A 177 -18.69 4.81 -2.68
C ARG A 177 -18.80 3.30 -2.58
N ASP A 178 -19.46 2.85 -1.52
CA ASP A 178 -19.86 1.47 -1.39
C ASP A 178 -20.84 1.10 -2.51
N ARG A 179 -20.52 0.05 -3.27
CA ARG A 179 -21.43 -0.49 -4.30
C ARG A 179 -22.20 -1.72 -3.84
N VAL A 180 -21.92 -2.26 -2.66
CA VAL A 180 -22.58 -3.44 -2.12
C VAL A 180 -23.77 -3.03 -1.26
N ARG A 181 -24.76 -2.42 -1.92
CA ARG A 181 -26.16 -2.56 -1.49
C ARG A 181 -27.09 -2.70 -2.69
N LYS A 182 -26.76 -3.58 -3.63
CA LYS A 182 -27.72 -4.24 -4.53
C LYS A 182 -27.05 -5.41 -5.27
N SER A 183 -27.44 -6.60 -4.86
CA SER A 183 -27.37 -7.83 -5.64
C SER A 183 -27.91 -7.59 -7.06
N LYS A 184 -27.15 -8.04 -8.07
CA LYS A 184 -27.30 -7.87 -9.53
C LYS A 184 -26.54 -6.66 -10.13
N CYS A 185 -25.24 -6.87 -10.36
CA CYS A 185 -24.45 -6.03 -11.26
C CYS A 185 -24.88 -6.31 -12.72
N ARG A 186 -25.64 -5.39 -13.34
CA ARG A 186 -25.79 -5.32 -14.80
C ARG A 186 -24.67 -4.43 -15.36
N ARG A 187 -24.07 -4.87 -16.46
CA ARG A 187 -23.09 -4.11 -17.27
C ARG A 187 -23.56 -2.68 -17.50
N LEU A 188 -22.69 -1.70 -17.25
CA LEU A 188 -22.90 -0.32 -17.71
C LEU A 188 -21.76 0.09 -18.64
N SER A 189 -22.18 0.41 -19.86
CA SER A 189 -21.42 1.01 -20.94
C SER A 189 -21.19 2.50 -20.69
N HIS A 190 -19.97 2.97 -21.01
CA HIS A 190 -19.63 4.34 -21.43
C HIS A 190 -20.18 5.52 -20.59
N ARG A 191 -19.39 5.99 -19.60
CA ARG A 191 -19.16 7.43 -19.31
C ARG A 191 -18.11 7.62 -18.22
N ARG A 192 -17.27 8.66 -18.42
CA ARG A 192 -16.11 9.14 -17.63
C ARG A 192 -16.20 9.00 -16.09
N LEU A 193 -15.13 8.41 -15.54
CA LEU A 193 -14.47 8.61 -14.23
C LEU A 193 -15.32 9.15 -13.06
N ARG A 194 -15.75 8.25 -12.15
CA ARG A 194 -15.96 8.53 -10.69
C ARG A 194 -16.46 7.33 -9.87
N ASP A 195 -15.91 6.16 -10.13
CA ASP A 195 -16.66 4.94 -9.86
C ASP A 195 -15.73 3.86 -9.27
N PHE A 196 -14.97 4.21 -8.23
CA PHE A 196 -14.14 3.27 -7.46
C PHE A 196 -15.01 2.49 -6.48
N VAL A 197 -14.83 1.17 -6.46
CA VAL A 197 -15.74 0.19 -5.85
C VAL A 197 -15.15 -0.32 -4.54
N TYR A 198 -15.94 -0.30 -3.48
CA TYR A 198 -15.67 -1.09 -2.28
C TYR A 198 -16.44 -2.40 -2.37
N PHE A 199 -15.81 -3.54 -2.06
CA PHE A 199 -16.49 -4.82 -1.91
C PHE A 199 -16.51 -5.24 -0.44
N ASP A 200 -17.68 -5.71 -0.02
CA ASP A 200 -17.88 -6.45 1.22
C ASP A 200 -17.16 -7.81 1.09
N VAL A 201 -15.98 -7.94 1.70
CA VAL A 201 -15.25 -9.23 1.76
C VAL A 201 -15.72 -10.01 2.99
N PHE A 202 -17.01 -10.27 3.09
CA PHE A 202 -17.51 -11.41 3.86
C PHE A 202 -17.55 -12.57 2.88
N MET A 203 -16.54 -13.46 2.94
CA MET A 203 -16.28 -14.60 2.02
C MET A 203 -15.20 -14.40 0.92
N MET A 204 -14.04 -13.83 1.26
CA MET A 204 -12.80 -14.16 0.52
C MET A 204 -11.56 -14.19 1.42
N LEU A 205 -11.76 -14.19 2.75
CA LEU A 205 -10.68 -14.25 3.75
C LEU A 205 -10.36 -15.68 4.23
N ALA A 206 -11.09 -16.70 3.75
CA ALA A 206 -10.76 -18.09 4.05
C ALA A 206 -9.61 -18.64 3.18
N ASP A 207 -9.34 -18.03 2.03
CA ASP A 207 -8.33 -18.53 1.08
C ASP A 207 -7.14 -17.59 0.86
N PHE A 208 -7.21 -16.31 1.26
CA PHE A 208 -6.05 -15.40 1.19
C PHE A 208 -5.03 -15.62 2.32
N VAL A 209 -5.43 -16.26 3.42
CA VAL A 209 -4.55 -16.69 4.53
C VAL A 209 -3.98 -18.10 4.29
N ARG A 210 -4.34 -18.77 3.18
CA ARG A 210 -3.85 -20.13 2.85
C ARG A 210 -2.64 -20.18 1.94
N PHE A 211 -2.13 -19.02 1.49
CA PHE A 211 -0.88 -18.93 0.71
C PHE A 211 0.07 -17.85 1.24
N ALA A 212 0.03 -17.60 2.55
CA ALA A 212 1.08 -16.87 3.28
C ALA A 212 1.96 -17.86 4.05
#